data_AF-A0A1G7T5P2-F1
#
_entry.id   AF-A0A1G7T5P2-F1
#
_cell.length_a   1.000
_cell.length_b   1.000
_cell.length_c   1.000
_cell.angle_alpha   90.00
_cell.angle_beta   90.00
_cell.angle_gamma   90.00
#
_symmetry.space_group_name_H-M   'P 1'
#
loop_
_entity.id
_entity.type
_entity.pdbx_description
1 polymer ?
#
loop_
_entity_poly.entity_id
_entity_poly.type
_entity_poly.pdbx_seq_one_letter_code
_entity_poly.pdbx_strand_id
1 'polypeptide(L)'
;MMWIVRMLIWTPLNAAELQKAMHSGNVGPAALVPVQSGTVLLPPPDTRLSEAGYMANGVRKIGGGAALAVWNDDAALLYLFTTAFGRASMWGTRDAVLRLSAEAKQSGAAGKMIDRSTVSLLNLRETEKWQLDAIDRLTTLYPPASRKAALERLHAFDDGEDAIPGFFRAAGLPEVAQVAELTEEGRADLVLRTLDAPHAQRWPLALVFPLIVLTALVTMLLSVPMVVYYLVAGLVLVLTAALMVGLRRRLVRRKPINAVLPVIPVTQGAVPTD
;
A
#
# COMPACT_ATOMS: atom_id res chain seq x y z
N MET A 1 3.03 -15.65 -19.24
CA MET A 1 3.82 -14.55 -18.66
C MET A 1 3.47 -14.44 -17.19
N MET A 2 4.45 -14.27 -16.30
CA MET A 2 4.17 -14.16 -14.86
C MET A 2 3.76 -12.71 -14.59
N TRP A 3 2.49 -12.51 -14.22
CA TRP A 3 1.93 -11.20 -13.91
C TRP A 3 2.57 -10.68 -12.62
N ILE A 4 3.51 -9.76 -12.73
CA ILE A 4 4.15 -9.19 -11.54
C ILE A 4 3.36 -7.96 -11.13
N VAL A 5 2.64 -8.06 -10.02
CA VAL A 5 2.01 -6.89 -9.41
C VAL A 5 3.10 -5.93 -8.92
N ARG A 6 3.04 -4.69 -9.40
CA ARG A 6 3.93 -3.61 -8.98
C ARG A 6 3.20 -2.68 -8.03
N MET A 7 3.94 -2.12 -7.08
CA MET A 7 3.42 -1.12 -6.14
C MET A 7 4.40 0.02 -6.00
N LEU A 8 3.87 1.24 -5.92
CA LEU A 8 4.64 2.46 -5.75
C LEU A 8 3.87 3.40 -4.83
N ILE A 9 4.56 4.06 -3.92
CA ILE A 9 3.97 5.13 -3.10
C ILE A 9 4.74 6.42 -3.37
N TRP A 10 4.08 7.51 -3.75
CA TRP A 10 4.70 8.82 -3.88
C TRP A 10 4.24 9.75 -2.75
N THR A 11 5.12 10.63 -2.30
CA THR A 11 4.82 11.71 -1.34
C THR A 11 5.69 12.93 -1.65
N PRO A 12 5.18 14.16 -1.41
CA PRO A 12 5.95 15.39 -1.69
C PRO A 12 7.11 15.64 -0.72
N LEU A 13 7.32 14.80 0.30
CA LEU A 13 8.43 14.95 1.25
C LEU A 13 9.77 14.57 0.65
N ASN A 14 10.84 15.23 1.15
CA ASN A 14 12.20 14.84 0.82
C ASN A 14 12.59 13.49 1.48
N ALA A 15 13.53 12.79 0.84
CA ALA A 15 13.86 11.42 1.22
C ALA A 15 14.51 11.34 2.62
N ALA A 16 15.33 12.31 3.01
CA ALA A 16 16.04 12.28 4.30
C ALA A 16 15.09 12.44 5.49
N GLU A 17 14.17 13.41 5.43
CA GLU A 17 13.14 13.62 6.45
C GLU A 17 12.17 12.44 6.48
N LEU A 18 11.75 11.98 5.31
CA LEU A 18 10.86 10.83 5.20
C LEU A 18 11.50 9.57 5.78
N GLN A 19 12.75 9.27 5.45
CA GLN A 19 13.47 8.10 5.95
C GLN A 19 13.51 8.10 7.49
N LYS A 20 13.90 9.22 8.10
CA LYS A 20 13.97 9.37 9.56
C LYS A 20 12.58 9.28 10.22
N ALA A 21 11.57 9.90 9.62
CA ALA A 21 10.21 9.88 10.15
C ALA A 21 9.56 8.50 10.02
N MET A 22 9.78 7.80 8.91
CA MET A 22 9.31 6.43 8.70
C MET A 22 9.99 5.46 9.66
N HIS A 23 11.30 5.58 9.86
CA HIS A 23 12.03 4.72 10.80
C HIS A 23 11.53 4.90 12.23
N SER A 24 11.36 6.15 12.68
CA SER A 24 10.81 6.44 14.01
C SER A 24 9.33 6.03 14.15
N GLY A 25 8.55 6.14 13.07
CA GLY A 25 7.14 5.74 12.98
C GLY A 25 6.91 4.24 12.79
N ASN A 26 7.97 3.43 12.59
CA ASN A 26 7.90 2.03 12.20
C ASN A 26 7.10 1.77 10.92
N VAL A 27 7.30 2.62 9.93
CA VAL A 27 6.70 2.52 8.60
C VAL A 27 7.78 1.99 7.65
N GLY A 28 7.47 0.93 6.90
CA GLY A 28 8.43 0.25 6.01
C GLY A 28 8.42 -1.27 6.23
N PRO A 29 9.35 -2.02 5.60
CA PRO A 29 10.41 -1.55 4.71
C PRO A 29 9.94 -1.13 3.31
N ALA A 30 10.72 -0.28 2.69
CA ALA A 30 10.59 0.15 1.29
C ALA A 30 11.90 0.79 0.83
N ALA A 31 12.25 0.64 -0.44
CA ALA A 31 13.32 1.46 -1.01
C ALA A 31 12.81 2.87 -1.26
N LEU A 32 13.61 3.88 -0.92
CA LEU A 32 13.31 5.29 -1.11
C LEU A 32 14.07 5.81 -2.34
N VAL A 33 13.34 6.40 -3.27
CA VAL A 33 13.86 6.93 -4.52
C VAL A 33 13.59 8.44 -4.51
N PRO A 34 14.60 9.28 -4.23
CA PRO A 34 14.41 10.73 -4.24
C PRO A 34 14.17 11.20 -5.67
N VAL A 35 13.14 12.05 -5.83
CA VAL A 35 12.77 12.68 -7.11
C VAL A 35 12.58 14.18 -6.90
N GLN A 36 12.50 14.96 -7.98
CA GLN A 36 12.36 16.42 -7.86
C GLN A 36 11.08 16.83 -7.11
N SER A 37 10.00 16.09 -7.33
CA SER A 37 8.69 16.32 -6.72
C SER A 37 8.51 15.72 -5.32
N GLY A 38 9.56 15.13 -4.73
CA GLY A 38 9.52 14.52 -3.40
C GLY A 38 10.24 13.17 -3.33
N THR A 39 9.55 12.14 -2.84
CA THR A 39 10.12 10.79 -2.70
C THR A 39 9.13 9.74 -3.17
N VAL A 40 9.65 8.78 -3.94
CA VAL A 40 8.96 7.56 -4.31
C VAL A 40 9.43 6.43 -3.40
N LEU A 41 8.49 5.69 -2.83
CA LEU A 41 8.74 4.49 -2.06
C LEU A 41 8.36 3.27 -2.90
N LEU A 42 9.25 2.30 -2.96
CA LEU A 42 9.05 1.04 -3.63
C LEU A 42 9.01 -0.06 -2.56
N PRO A 43 7.81 -0.59 -2.23
CA PRO A 43 7.68 -1.70 -1.30
C PRO A 43 8.30 -2.99 -1.86
N PRO A 44 8.71 -3.94 -1.00
CA PRO A 44 9.13 -5.28 -1.42
C PRO A 44 8.04 -5.98 -2.26
N PRO A 45 8.37 -6.86 -3.22
CA PRO A 45 7.40 -7.46 -4.15
C PRO A 45 6.31 -8.28 -3.45
N ASP A 46 6.63 -8.89 -2.30
CA ASP A 46 5.69 -9.69 -1.52
C ASP A 46 4.76 -8.85 -0.62
N THR A 47 4.78 -7.52 -0.73
CA THR A 47 3.99 -6.61 0.11
C THR A 47 2.49 -6.73 -0.16
N ARG A 48 1.72 -6.95 0.91
CA ARG A 48 0.25 -6.82 1.01
C ARG A 48 -0.27 -5.50 0.43
N LEU A 49 -1.33 -5.47 -0.38
CA LEU A 49 -2.09 -4.22 -0.62
C LEU A 49 -2.50 -3.53 0.69
N SER A 50 -2.90 -4.31 1.70
CA SER A 50 -3.21 -3.78 3.04
C SER A 50 -2.00 -3.19 3.77
N GLU A 51 -0.81 -3.73 3.51
CA GLU A 51 0.46 -3.28 4.12
C GLU A 51 0.97 -2.03 3.39
N ALA A 52 0.90 -2.00 2.06
CA ALA A 52 1.14 -0.82 1.25
C ALA A 52 0.17 0.32 1.60
N GLY A 53 -1.12 0.02 1.82
CA GLY A 53 -2.11 1.00 2.29
C GLY A 53 -1.82 1.51 3.70
N TYR A 54 -1.36 0.65 4.62
CA TYR A 54 -0.88 1.09 5.93
C TYR A 54 0.34 2.00 5.82
N MET A 55 1.29 1.64 4.95
CA MET A 55 2.48 2.41 4.67
C MET A 55 2.13 3.79 4.10
N ALA A 56 1.28 3.84 3.07
CA ALA A 56 0.81 5.07 2.46
C ALA A 56 0.08 5.98 3.46
N ASN A 57 -0.75 5.42 4.36
CA ASN A 57 -1.37 6.21 5.43
C ASN A 57 -0.34 6.69 6.47
N GLY A 58 0.70 5.90 6.76
CA GLY A 58 1.83 6.31 7.59
C GLY A 58 2.58 7.50 6.97
N VAL A 59 2.95 7.38 5.70
CA VAL A 59 3.59 8.43 4.91
C VAL A 59 2.72 9.69 4.84
N ARG A 60 1.42 9.55 4.58
CA ARG A 60 0.45 10.66 4.61
C ARG A 60 0.46 11.40 5.95
N LYS A 61 0.51 10.69 7.08
CA LYS A 61 0.54 11.32 8.41
C LYS A 61 1.82 12.13 8.63
N ILE A 62 2.92 11.75 7.98
CA ILE A 62 4.20 12.43 8.06
C ILE A 62 4.23 13.63 7.09
N GLY A 63 3.81 13.42 5.83
CA GLY A 63 3.98 14.36 4.72
C GLY A 63 2.73 15.07 4.23
N GLY A 64 1.62 14.98 4.96
CA GLY A 64 0.34 15.59 4.58
C GLY A 64 -0.40 14.86 3.45
N GLY A 65 0.30 14.04 2.65
CA GLY A 65 -0.30 13.29 1.54
C GLY A 65 0.58 12.15 1.03
N ALA A 66 -0.09 11.16 0.41
CA ALA A 66 0.57 10.10 -0.33
C ALA A 66 -0.30 9.64 -1.52
N ALA A 67 0.32 9.15 -2.58
CA ALA A 67 -0.34 8.45 -3.67
C ALA A 67 0.19 7.02 -3.74
N LEU A 68 -0.68 6.01 -3.64
CA LEU A 68 -0.32 4.60 -3.79
C LEU A 68 -0.83 4.10 -5.14
N ALA A 69 0.09 3.74 -6.03
CA ALA A 69 -0.19 3.08 -7.29
C ALA A 69 0.05 1.56 -7.16
N VAL A 70 -0.83 0.77 -7.76
CA VAL A 70 -0.74 -0.69 -7.84
C VAL A 70 -1.17 -1.11 -9.24
N TRP A 71 -0.33 -1.83 -9.97
CA TRP A 71 -0.62 -2.13 -11.38
C TRP A 71 0.07 -3.41 -11.87
N ASN A 72 -0.39 -3.87 -13.03
CA ASN A 72 0.21 -4.90 -13.86
C ASN A 72 -0.05 -4.53 -15.35
N ASP A 73 0.27 -5.44 -16.27
CA ASP A 73 0.15 -5.19 -17.71
C ASP A 73 -1.30 -4.95 -18.17
N ASP A 74 -2.32 -5.42 -17.43
CA ASP A 74 -3.74 -5.36 -17.84
C ASP A 74 -4.56 -4.27 -17.12
N ALA A 75 -4.12 -3.83 -15.94
CA ALA A 75 -4.91 -3.01 -15.04
C ALA A 75 -4.07 -2.18 -14.07
N ALA A 76 -4.69 -1.12 -13.56
CA ALA A 76 -4.09 -0.27 -12.54
C ALA A 76 -5.10 0.21 -11.50
N LEU A 77 -4.59 0.50 -10.31
CA LEU A 77 -5.29 1.08 -9.16
C LEU A 77 -4.43 2.24 -8.63
N LEU A 78 -5.01 3.42 -8.48
CA LEU A 78 -4.36 4.58 -7.87
C LEU A 78 -5.17 5.08 -6.68
N TYR A 79 -4.62 4.96 -5.49
CA TYR A 79 -5.19 5.48 -4.26
C TYR A 79 -4.55 6.81 -3.88
N LEU A 80 -5.34 7.88 -3.81
CA LEU A 80 -4.89 9.17 -3.32
C LEU A 80 -5.26 9.33 -1.84
N PHE A 81 -4.25 9.31 -0.98
CA PHE A 81 -4.36 9.37 0.47
C PHE A 81 -4.08 10.79 0.98
N THR A 82 -5.12 11.62 1.09
CA THR A 82 -5.07 12.86 1.91
C THR A 82 -5.84 12.72 3.22
N THR A 83 -6.76 11.76 3.31
CA THR A 83 -7.45 11.35 4.54
C THR A 83 -7.10 9.90 4.92
N ALA A 84 -7.63 9.41 6.04
CA ALA A 84 -7.37 8.05 6.54
C ALA A 84 -7.88 6.93 5.62
N PHE A 85 -8.76 7.26 4.66
CA PHE A 85 -9.32 6.34 3.69
C PHE A 85 -8.91 6.78 2.28
N GLY A 86 -7.99 6.03 1.65
CA GLY A 86 -7.68 6.20 0.24
C GLY A 86 -8.78 5.59 -0.61
N ARG A 87 -9.25 6.32 -1.61
CA ARG A 87 -10.17 5.80 -2.64
C ARG A 87 -9.39 5.59 -3.93
N ALA A 88 -9.66 4.48 -4.61
CA ALA A 88 -8.93 4.11 -5.83
C ALA A 88 -9.63 4.60 -7.09
N SER A 89 -8.87 5.27 -7.95
CA SER A 89 -9.12 5.31 -9.40
C SER A 89 -8.63 4.00 -10.02
N MET A 90 -9.31 3.49 -11.04
CA MET A 90 -9.05 2.16 -11.58
C MET A 90 -9.03 2.20 -13.11
N TRP A 91 -8.08 1.51 -13.73
CA TRP A 91 -7.97 1.37 -15.18
C TRP A 91 -7.94 -0.10 -15.60
N GLY A 92 -8.40 -0.38 -16.81
CA GLY A 92 -8.52 -1.71 -17.40
C GLY A 92 -9.91 -2.32 -17.27
N THR A 93 -10.08 -3.50 -17.86
CA THR A 93 -11.36 -4.22 -17.81
C THR A 93 -11.74 -4.59 -16.37
N ARG A 94 -13.04 -4.77 -16.10
CA ARG A 94 -13.51 -5.15 -14.76
C ARG A 94 -12.84 -6.42 -14.23
N ASP A 95 -12.68 -7.43 -15.09
CA ASP A 95 -12.07 -8.70 -14.70
C ASP A 95 -10.57 -8.57 -14.45
N ALA A 96 -9.87 -7.74 -15.21
CA ALA A 96 -8.46 -7.44 -14.99
C ALA A 96 -8.24 -6.72 -13.64
N VAL A 97 -9.05 -5.70 -13.34
CA VAL A 97 -8.99 -4.98 -12.05
C VAL A 97 -9.29 -5.90 -10.87
N LEU A 98 -10.27 -6.79 -11.00
CA LEU A 98 -10.59 -7.79 -9.98
C LEU A 98 -9.43 -8.75 -9.73
N ARG A 99 -8.78 -9.19 -10.80
CA ARG A 99 -7.62 -10.08 -10.74
C ARG A 99 -6.44 -9.39 -10.07
N LEU A 100 -6.11 -8.17 -10.50
CA LEU A 100 -5.09 -7.33 -9.90
C LEU A 100 -5.35 -7.11 -8.40
N SER A 101 -6.58 -6.78 -8.01
CA SER A 101 -6.92 -6.59 -6.59
C SER A 101 -6.70 -7.86 -5.77
N ALA A 102 -7.10 -9.02 -6.31
CA ALA A 102 -6.95 -10.30 -5.64
C ALA A 102 -5.47 -10.71 -5.48
N GLU A 103 -4.66 -10.48 -6.52
CA GLU A 103 -3.21 -10.71 -6.52
C GLU A 103 -2.51 -9.78 -5.53
N ALA A 104 -2.80 -8.47 -5.60
CA ALA A 104 -2.25 -7.46 -4.71
C ALA A 104 -2.62 -7.71 -3.24
N LYS A 105 -3.82 -8.21 -2.95
CA LYS A 105 -4.23 -8.60 -1.59
C LYS A 105 -3.62 -9.94 -1.13
N GLN A 106 -3.10 -10.73 -2.06
CA GLN A 106 -2.81 -12.16 -1.88
C GLN A 106 -4.02 -12.89 -1.26
N SER A 107 -5.22 -12.58 -1.76
CA SER A 107 -6.48 -13.09 -1.22
C SER A 107 -6.58 -14.62 -1.41
N GLY A 108 -6.85 -15.35 -0.32
CA GLY A 108 -7.25 -16.75 -0.40
C GLY A 108 -8.61 -16.93 -1.09
N ALA A 109 -9.04 -18.18 -1.31
CA ALA A 109 -10.27 -18.48 -2.05
C ALA A 109 -11.52 -17.75 -1.53
N ALA A 110 -11.69 -17.65 -0.20
CA ALA A 110 -12.79 -16.92 0.43
C ALA A 110 -12.69 -15.39 0.21
N GLY A 111 -11.48 -14.83 0.25
CA GLY A 111 -11.25 -13.40 -0.02
C GLY A 111 -11.62 -13.01 -1.46
N LYS A 112 -11.32 -13.88 -2.42
CA LYS A 112 -11.69 -13.68 -3.84
C LYS A 112 -13.21 -13.63 -4.05
N MET A 113 -13.99 -14.40 -3.29
CA MET A 113 -15.46 -14.33 -3.34
C MET A 113 -16.00 -13.02 -2.76
N ILE A 114 -15.47 -12.58 -1.61
CA ILE A 114 -15.88 -11.31 -0.97
C ILE A 114 -15.57 -10.13 -1.89
N ASP A 115 -14.39 -10.12 -2.51
CA ASP A 115 -13.99 -9.07 -3.45
C ASP A 115 -14.95 -9.00 -4.65
N ARG A 116 -15.34 -10.14 -5.23
CA ARG A 116 -16.34 -10.17 -6.32
C ARG A 116 -17.69 -9.57 -5.90
N SER A 117 -18.14 -9.82 -4.67
CA SER A 117 -19.41 -9.30 -4.15
C SER A 117 -19.39 -7.81 -3.81
N THR A 118 -18.24 -7.27 -3.40
CA THR A 118 -18.12 -5.86 -2.95
C THR A 118 -17.77 -4.89 -4.07
N VAL A 119 -17.27 -5.38 -5.21
CA VAL A 119 -16.85 -4.53 -6.34
C VAL A 119 -18.02 -3.87 -7.07
N SER A 120 -19.23 -4.44 -7.05
CA SER A 120 -20.41 -3.75 -7.59
C SER A 120 -20.78 -2.50 -6.78
N LEU A 121 -20.36 -2.41 -5.51
CA LEU A 121 -20.57 -1.25 -4.64
C LEU A 121 -19.44 -0.22 -4.74
N LEU A 122 -18.36 -0.55 -5.45
CA LEU A 122 -17.15 0.26 -5.61
C LEU A 122 -17.00 0.81 -7.03
N ASN A 123 -18.08 0.90 -7.82
CA ASN A 123 -18.07 1.50 -9.15
C ASN A 123 -17.92 3.04 -9.06
N LEU A 124 -16.78 3.47 -8.49
CA LEU A 124 -16.35 4.85 -8.34
C LEU A 124 -15.84 5.44 -9.67
N ARG A 125 -15.77 4.61 -10.73
CA ARG A 125 -15.45 4.98 -12.11
C ARG A 125 -16.33 6.15 -12.60
N GLU A 126 -17.55 6.26 -12.10
CA GLU A 126 -18.55 7.19 -12.63
C GLU A 126 -18.77 8.43 -11.76
N THR A 127 -18.15 8.53 -10.59
CA THR A 127 -18.44 9.68 -9.71
C THR A 127 -17.48 10.82 -9.95
N GLU A 128 -17.84 11.70 -10.88
CA GLU A 128 -17.11 12.94 -11.24
C GLU A 128 -16.69 13.76 -10.00
N LYS A 129 -17.58 13.88 -9.00
CA LYS A 129 -17.28 14.57 -7.73
C LYS A 129 -16.05 14.01 -7.01
N TRP A 130 -15.85 12.69 -7.03
CA TRP A 130 -14.70 12.06 -6.37
C TRP A 130 -13.41 12.26 -7.15
N GLN A 131 -13.49 12.24 -8.48
CA GLN A 131 -12.33 12.46 -9.34
C GLN A 131 -11.84 13.91 -9.21
N LEU A 132 -12.76 14.87 -9.18
CA LEU A 132 -12.43 16.28 -8.93
C LEU A 132 -11.79 16.47 -7.54
N ASP A 133 -12.38 15.91 -6.48
CA ASP A 133 -11.80 15.97 -5.12
C ASP A 133 -10.39 15.34 -5.07
N ALA A 134 -10.18 14.23 -5.77
CA ALA A 134 -8.89 13.56 -5.83
C ALA A 134 -7.81 14.39 -6.56
N ILE A 135 -8.17 15.06 -7.66
CA ILE A 135 -7.26 15.97 -8.35
C ILE A 135 -7.02 17.24 -7.55
N ASP A 136 -8.04 17.83 -6.94
CA ASP A 136 -7.90 19.03 -6.10
C ASP A 136 -6.93 18.75 -4.94
N ARG A 137 -7.02 17.54 -4.36
CA ARG A 137 -6.08 17.02 -3.36
C ARG A 137 -4.67 16.87 -3.91
N LEU A 138 -4.49 16.31 -5.11
CA LEU A 138 -3.18 16.19 -5.74
C LEU A 138 -2.55 17.58 -5.96
N THR A 139 -3.31 18.53 -6.50
CA THR A 139 -2.86 19.92 -6.71
C THR A 139 -2.61 20.67 -5.39
N THR A 140 -3.29 20.28 -4.30
CA THR A 140 -2.97 20.81 -2.96
C THR A 140 -1.63 20.29 -2.46
N LEU A 141 -1.32 19.01 -2.72
CA LEU A 141 -0.06 18.39 -2.31
C LEU A 141 1.12 18.84 -3.17
N TYR A 142 0.89 19.05 -4.47
CA TYR A 142 1.88 19.51 -5.41
C TYR A 142 1.25 20.55 -6.36
N PRO A 143 1.32 21.85 -6.00
CA PRO A 143 0.72 22.94 -6.78
C PRO A 143 1.12 22.99 -8.27
N PRO A 144 2.34 22.58 -8.68
CA PRO A 144 2.69 22.50 -10.09
C PRO A 144 1.96 21.39 -10.87
N ALA A 145 1.20 20.51 -10.21
CA ALA A 145 0.50 19.43 -10.88
C ALA A 145 -0.57 19.93 -11.85
N SER A 146 -0.66 19.30 -13.03
CA SER A 146 -1.68 19.65 -14.01
C SER A 146 -3.04 19.07 -13.63
N ARG A 147 -3.98 19.96 -13.26
CA ARG A 147 -5.36 19.59 -12.94
C ARG A 147 -6.09 18.96 -14.12
N LYS A 148 -6.02 19.59 -15.30
CA LYS A 148 -6.79 19.19 -16.49
C LYS A 148 -6.30 17.85 -17.05
N ALA A 149 -5.01 17.72 -17.31
CA ALA A 149 -4.45 16.52 -17.93
C ALA A 149 -4.54 15.30 -17.02
N ALA A 150 -4.35 15.46 -15.71
CA ALA A 150 -4.55 14.37 -14.75
C ALA A 150 -6.01 13.90 -14.71
N LEU A 151 -6.98 14.82 -14.78
CA LEU A 151 -8.41 14.47 -14.83
C LEU A 151 -8.77 13.74 -16.12
N GLU A 152 -8.28 14.22 -17.28
CA GLU A 152 -8.47 13.54 -18.56
C GLU A 152 -7.92 12.11 -18.52
N ARG A 153 -6.76 11.90 -17.88
CA ARG A 153 -6.20 10.55 -17.71
C ARG A 153 -6.99 9.69 -16.73
N LEU A 154 -7.58 10.28 -15.67
CA LEU A 154 -8.52 9.57 -14.80
C LEU A 154 -9.75 9.09 -15.57
N HIS A 155 -10.24 9.84 -16.57
CA HIS A 155 -11.42 9.47 -17.35
C HIS A 155 -11.18 8.36 -18.39
N ALA A 156 -9.93 8.09 -18.75
CA ALA A 156 -9.57 7.07 -19.74
C ALA A 156 -9.54 5.64 -19.13
N PHE A 157 -10.66 5.20 -18.53
CA PHE A 157 -10.71 3.98 -17.70
C PHE A 157 -10.40 2.67 -18.44
N ASP A 158 -10.63 2.61 -19.75
CA ASP A 158 -10.44 1.38 -20.52
C ASP A 158 -8.97 1.09 -20.86
N ASP A 159 -8.12 2.11 -20.75
CA ASP A 159 -6.69 2.02 -21.04
C ASP A 159 -5.91 1.67 -19.77
N GLY A 160 -5.77 0.37 -19.52
CA GLY A 160 -5.01 -0.20 -18.40
C GLY A 160 -3.50 -0.26 -18.63
N GLU A 161 -3.09 -0.32 -19.90
CA GLU A 161 -1.69 -0.29 -20.30
C GLU A 161 -1.13 1.12 -20.03
N ASP A 162 0.07 1.20 -19.47
CA ASP A 162 0.73 2.49 -19.20
C ASP A 162 -0.10 3.48 -18.33
N ALA A 163 -1.08 2.97 -17.59
CA ALA A 163 -2.02 3.79 -16.81
C ALA A 163 -1.32 4.61 -15.73
N ILE A 164 -0.39 3.99 -15.01
CA ILE A 164 0.35 4.63 -13.92
C ILE A 164 1.42 5.62 -14.44
N PRO A 165 2.35 5.22 -15.34
CA PRO A 165 3.29 6.18 -15.94
C PRO A 165 2.57 7.33 -16.65
N GLY A 166 1.54 7.03 -17.44
CA GLY A 166 0.73 8.01 -18.15
C GLY A 166 0.04 9.00 -17.22
N PHE A 167 -0.54 8.54 -16.10
CA PHE A 167 -1.14 9.41 -15.10
C PHE A 167 -0.13 10.36 -14.47
N PHE A 168 1.02 9.87 -14.00
CA PHE A 168 2.00 10.72 -13.35
C PHE A 168 2.61 11.74 -14.31
N ARG A 169 2.85 11.36 -15.58
CA ARG A 169 3.29 12.30 -16.62
C ARG A 169 2.24 13.38 -16.88
N ALA A 170 0.97 12.99 -17.06
CA ALA A 170 -0.13 13.92 -17.26
C ALA A 170 -0.33 14.85 -16.05
N ALA A 171 -0.09 14.36 -14.84
CA ALA A 171 -0.14 15.13 -13.62
C ALA A 171 1.05 16.09 -13.40
N GLY A 172 2.04 16.12 -14.31
CA GLY A 172 3.22 16.97 -14.14
C GLY A 172 4.27 16.40 -13.16
N LEU A 173 4.29 15.08 -13.00
CA LEU A 173 5.23 14.31 -12.19
C LEU A 173 6.04 13.33 -13.06
N PRO A 174 6.78 13.81 -14.08
CA PRO A 174 7.46 12.94 -15.05
C PRO A 174 8.55 12.07 -14.40
N GLU A 175 9.16 12.50 -13.30
CA GLU A 175 10.16 11.72 -12.57
C GLU A 175 9.51 10.53 -11.86
N VAL A 176 8.27 10.67 -11.38
CA VAL A 176 7.51 9.57 -10.77
C VAL A 176 7.10 8.56 -11.84
N ALA A 177 6.69 9.05 -13.02
CA ALA A 177 6.43 8.21 -14.17
C ALA A 177 7.67 7.41 -14.59
N GLN A 178 8.84 8.05 -14.65
CA GLN A 178 10.10 7.38 -14.95
C GLN A 178 10.44 6.29 -13.92
N VAL A 179 10.21 6.53 -12.62
CA VAL A 179 10.42 5.49 -11.61
C VAL A 179 9.44 4.32 -11.78
N ALA A 180 8.19 4.58 -12.18
CA ALA A 180 7.22 3.53 -12.48
C ALA A 180 7.68 2.66 -13.65
N GLU A 181 8.12 3.26 -14.76
CA GLU A 181 8.66 2.55 -15.94
C GLU A 181 9.90 1.71 -15.60
N LEU A 182 10.86 2.28 -14.88
CA LEU A 182 12.04 1.53 -14.43
C LEU A 182 11.67 0.36 -13.49
N THR A 183 10.56 0.49 -12.76
CA THR A 183 10.02 -0.58 -11.91
C THR A 183 9.35 -1.67 -12.75
N GLU A 184 8.68 -1.31 -13.85
CA GLU A 184 8.14 -2.27 -14.83
C GLU A 184 9.25 -3.08 -15.50
N GLU A 185 10.35 -2.41 -15.89
CA GLU A 185 11.56 -3.05 -16.41
C GLU A 185 12.27 -3.98 -15.40
N GLY A 186 11.85 -3.96 -14.13
CA GLY A 186 12.44 -4.78 -13.07
C GLY A 186 13.81 -4.28 -12.59
N ARG A 187 14.19 -3.04 -12.89
CA ARG A 187 15.48 -2.45 -12.47
C ARG A 187 15.65 -2.41 -10.96
N ALA A 188 14.55 -2.26 -10.22
CA ALA A 188 14.55 -2.23 -8.76
C ALA A 188 14.44 -3.64 -8.13
N ASP A 189 14.14 -4.69 -8.90
CA ASP A 189 13.73 -5.99 -8.34
C ASP A 189 14.81 -6.64 -7.48
N LEU A 190 16.07 -6.50 -7.87
CA LEU A 190 17.19 -7.06 -7.13
C LEU A 190 17.29 -6.43 -5.73
N VAL A 191 17.21 -5.11 -5.64
CA VAL A 191 17.25 -4.39 -4.36
C VAL A 191 16.00 -4.70 -3.54
N LEU A 192 14.81 -4.68 -4.17
CA LEU A 192 13.55 -4.91 -3.49
C LEU A 192 13.42 -6.33 -2.91
N ARG A 193 14.04 -7.34 -3.54
CA ARG A 193 14.09 -8.72 -3.01
C ARG A 193 14.99 -8.88 -1.79
N THR A 194 15.94 -7.96 -1.56
CA THR A 194 16.77 -7.98 -0.34
C THR A 194 16.03 -7.44 0.90
N LEU A 195 14.91 -6.76 0.69
CA LEU A 195 14.09 -6.20 1.76
C LEU A 195 13.11 -7.26 2.27
N ASP A 196 13.10 -7.48 3.59
CA ASP A 196 12.09 -8.35 4.21
C ASP A 196 10.70 -7.78 3.99
N ALA A 197 9.76 -8.53 3.43
CA ALA A 197 8.40 -8.03 3.31
C ALA A 197 7.79 -7.69 4.69
N PRO A 198 6.93 -6.64 4.78
CA PRO A 198 6.32 -6.13 6.02
C PRO A 198 5.26 -7.07 6.61
N HIS A 199 5.55 -8.36 6.69
CA HIS A 199 4.63 -9.34 7.23
C HIS A 199 4.39 -9.07 8.72
N ALA A 200 3.13 -8.88 9.09
CA ALA A 200 2.74 -9.10 10.47
C ALA A 200 3.03 -10.57 10.81
N GLN A 201 3.89 -10.83 11.79
CA GLN A 201 4.14 -12.18 12.29
C GLN A 201 2.78 -12.84 12.59
N ARG A 202 2.42 -13.92 11.88
CA ARG A 202 1.07 -14.52 11.91
C ARG A 202 0.86 -15.45 13.10
N TRP A 203 1.93 -15.84 13.80
CA TRP A 203 1.87 -16.77 14.94
C TRP A 203 0.97 -16.31 16.10
N PRO A 204 0.82 -15.01 16.44
CA PRO A 204 -0.09 -14.59 17.51
C PRO A 204 -1.55 -14.84 17.12
N LEU A 205 -1.93 -14.61 15.86
CA LEU A 205 -3.26 -14.94 15.34
C LEU A 205 -3.53 -16.45 15.37
N ALA A 206 -2.52 -17.27 15.11
CA ALA A 206 -2.63 -18.72 15.23
C ALA A 206 -2.88 -19.19 16.67
N LEU A 207 -2.49 -18.41 17.68
CA LEU A 207 -2.75 -18.71 19.10
C LEU A 207 -4.11 -18.20 19.59
N VAL A 208 -4.67 -17.16 18.98
CA VAL A 208 -5.95 -16.55 19.39
C VAL A 208 -7.09 -17.54 19.32
N PHE A 209 -7.24 -18.21 18.18
CA PHE A 209 -8.36 -19.13 17.98
C PHE A 209 -8.33 -20.31 18.96
N PRO A 210 -7.20 -21.03 19.15
CA PRO A 210 -7.06 -22.01 20.23
C PRO A 210 -7.38 -21.45 21.61
N LEU A 211 -6.94 -20.22 21.93
CA LEU A 211 -7.18 -19.61 23.24
C LEU A 211 -8.67 -19.31 23.46
N ILE A 212 -9.37 -18.79 22.45
CA ILE A 212 -10.82 -18.56 22.50
C ILE A 212 -11.57 -19.89 22.68
N VAL A 213 -11.20 -20.92 21.90
CA VAL A 213 -11.82 -22.25 22.01
C VAL A 213 -11.58 -22.87 23.38
N LEU A 214 -10.35 -22.78 23.92
CA LEU A 214 -10.03 -23.24 25.27
C LEU A 214 -10.84 -22.48 26.32
N THR A 215 -10.98 -21.16 26.16
CA THR A 215 -11.77 -20.32 27.08
C THR A 215 -13.24 -20.71 27.05
N ALA A 216 -13.80 -20.98 25.87
CA ALA A 216 -15.18 -21.46 25.71
C ALA A 216 -15.35 -22.83 26.41
N LEU A 217 -14.41 -23.75 26.20
CA LEU A 217 -14.42 -25.08 26.78
C LEU A 217 -14.38 -25.03 28.33
N VAL A 218 -13.50 -24.21 28.90
CA VAL A 218 -13.39 -24.01 30.36
C VAL A 218 -14.67 -23.38 30.92
N THR A 219 -15.26 -22.43 30.21
CA THR A 219 -16.53 -21.80 30.62
C THR A 219 -17.66 -22.84 30.69
N MET A 220 -17.75 -23.73 29.69
CA MET A 220 -18.73 -24.82 29.68
C MET A 220 -18.47 -25.86 30.78
N LEU A 221 -17.21 -26.28 30.98
CA LEU A 221 -16.84 -27.27 31.99
C LEU A 221 -17.09 -26.81 33.43
N LEU A 222 -16.87 -25.53 33.70
CA LEU A 222 -16.98 -24.95 35.05
C LEU A 222 -18.33 -24.24 35.28
N SER A 223 -19.28 -24.35 34.34
CA SER A 223 -20.59 -23.68 34.40
C SER A 223 -20.50 -22.18 34.69
N VAL A 224 -19.48 -21.53 34.14
CA VAL A 224 -19.21 -20.12 34.37
C VAL A 224 -20.23 -19.27 33.60
N PRO A 225 -20.76 -18.17 34.16
CA PRO A 225 -21.70 -17.30 33.46
C PRO A 225 -21.15 -16.80 32.12
N MET A 226 -22.00 -16.79 31.08
CA MET A 226 -21.63 -16.32 29.72
C MET A 226 -21.00 -14.92 29.69
N VAL A 227 -21.40 -14.04 30.61
CA VAL A 227 -20.84 -12.69 30.74
C VAL A 227 -19.33 -12.73 30.97
N VAL A 228 -18.83 -13.67 31.79
CA VAL A 228 -17.41 -13.84 32.06
C VAL A 228 -16.67 -14.30 30.81
N TYR A 229 -17.26 -15.21 30.03
CA TYR A 229 -16.68 -15.63 28.74
C TYR A 229 -16.52 -14.46 27.79
N TYR A 230 -17.55 -13.62 27.61
CA TYR A 230 -17.45 -12.46 26.72
C TYR A 230 -16.41 -11.44 27.20
N LEU A 231 -16.29 -11.22 28.50
CA LEU A 231 -15.26 -10.34 29.07
C LEU A 231 -13.86 -10.88 28.82
N VAL A 232 -13.63 -12.17 29.05
CA VAL A 232 -12.31 -12.80 28.82
C VAL A 232 -11.97 -12.84 27.33
N ALA A 233 -12.91 -13.24 26.47
CA ALA A 233 -12.72 -13.25 25.02
C ALA A 233 -12.43 -11.84 24.48
N GLY A 234 -13.17 -10.82 24.96
CA GLY A 234 -12.92 -9.42 24.65
C GLY A 234 -11.52 -8.97 25.07
N LEU A 235 -11.09 -9.31 26.29
CA LEU A 235 -9.76 -8.98 26.78
C LEU A 235 -8.65 -9.67 25.96
N VAL A 236 -8.82 -10.95 25.62
CA VAL A 236 -7.90 -11.70 24.77
C VAL A 236 -7.77 -11.05 23.40
N LEU A 237 -8.88 -10.62 22.79
CA LEU A 237 -8.86 -9.89 21.52
C LEU A 237 -8.09 -8.57 21.62
N VAL A 238 -8.31 -7.79 22.68
CA VAL A 238 -7.60 -6.52 22.92
C VAL A 238 -6.10 -6.75 23.13
N LEU A 239 -5.72 -7.70 23.98
CA LEU A 239 -4.30 -8.03 24.25
C LEU A 239 -3.60 -8.53 22.99
N THR A 240 -4.28 -9.34 22.18
CA THR A 240 -3.74 -9.81 20.90
C THR A 240 -3.58 -8.65 19.93
N ALA A 241 -4.58 -7.77 19.80
CA ALA A 241 -4.48 -6.59 18.96
C ALA A 241 -3.29 -5.71 19.39
N ALA A 242 -3.11 -5.50 20.69
CA ALA A 242 -1.97 -4.76 21.25
C ALA A 242 -0.62 -5.45 20.95
N LEU A 243 -0.54 -6.78 21.12
CA LEU A 243 0.65 -7.57 20.80
C LEU A 243 0.99 -7.51 19.31
N MET A 244 -0.01 -7.64 18.44
CA MET A 244 0.13 -7.52 16.99
C MET A 244 0.65 -6.14 16.58
N VAL A 245 0.12 -5.07 17.18
CA VAL A 245 0.62 -3.69 16.98
C VAL A 245 2.07 -3.57 17.48
N GLY A 246 2.39 -4.15 18.63
CA GLY A 246 3.75 -4.15 19.20
C GLY A 246 4.76 -4.90 18.35
N LEU A 247 4.40 -6.07 17.80
CA LEU A 247 5.25 -6.87 16.92
C LEU A 247 5.46 -6.19 15.56
N ARG A 248 4.43 -5.59 14.97
CA ARG A 248 4.58 -4.77 13.74
C ARG A 248 5.58 -3.64 13.94
N ARG A 249 5.53 -2.96 15.09
CA ARG A 249 6.47 -1.88 15.44
C ARG A 249 7.93 -2.35 15.61
N ARG A 250 8.21 -3.65 15.75
CA ARG A 250 9.58 -4.15 15.94
C ARG A 250 10.34 -4.37 14.64
N LEU A 251 9.66 -4.54 13.50
CA LEU A 251 10.29 -4.88 12.22
C LEU A 251 11.23 -3.79 11.72
N VAL A 252 10.83 -2.52 11.87
CA VAL A 252 11.60 -1.36 11.37
C VAL A 252 12.59 -0.86 12.43
N ARG A 253 12.17 -0.74 13.71
CA ARG A 253 12.99 -0.12 14.76
C ARG A 253 14.29 -0.84 15.10
N ARG A 254 14.33 -2.17 14.95
CA ARG A 254 15.47 -2.99 15.39
C ARG A 254 16.61 -3.08 14.39
N LYS A 255 16.36 -2.68 13.14
CA LYS A 255 17.36 -2.73 12.06
C LYS A 255 17.90 -1.33 11.77
N PRO A 256 19.15 -1.23 11.27
CA PRO A 256 19.70 0.03 10.80
C PRO A 256 18.79 0.67 9.76
N ILE A 257 18.64 2.00 9.82
CA ILE A 257 17.72 2.75 8.95
C ILE A 257 17.95 2.44 7.46
N ASN A 258 19.21 2.38 7.02
CA ASN A 258 19.58 2.10 5.63
C ASN A 258 19.32 0.65 5.20
N ALA A 259 19.17 -0.28 6.15
CA ALA A 259 18.86 -1.68 5.85
C ALA A 259 17.35 -1.93 5.64
N VAL A 260 16.50 -1.02 6.15
CA VAL A 260 15.03 -1.14 6.06
C VAL A 260 14.44 -0.12 5.08
N LEU A 261 15.11 1.03 4.95
CA LEU A 261 14.72 2.13 4.10
C LEU A 261 15.93 2.58 3.26
N PRO A 262 16.49 1.73 2.39
CA PRO A 262 17.63 2.11 1.55
C PRO A 262 17.23 3.24 0.61
N VAL A 263 18.11 4.23 0.44
CA VAL A 263 17.92 5.29 -0.54
C VAL A 263 18.60 4.87 -1.85
N ILE A 264 17.82 4.70 -2.91
CA ILE A 264 18.31 4.36 -4.25
C ILE A 264 18.31 5.65 -5.06
N PRO A 265 19.47 6.20 -5.46
CA PRO A 265 19.50 7.35 -6.36
C PRO A 265 18.88 6.97 -7.71
N VAL A 266 18.07 7.85 -8.29
CA VAL A 266 17.71 7.75 -9.72
C VAL A 266 18.95 8.14 -10.51
N THR A 267 19.87 7.20 -10.69
CA THR A 267 20.99 7.40 -11.61
C THR A 267 20.41 7.49 -13.02
N GLN A 268 20.48 8.68 -13.62
CA GLN A 268 20.37 8.83 -15.06
C GLN A 268 21.50 7.99 -15.69
N GLY A 269 21.19 6.75 -16.10
CA GLY A 269 22.07 5.94 -16.95
C GLY A 269 23.36 5.36 -16.34
N ALA A 270 23.63 5.48 -15.04
CA ALA A 270 24.78 4.80 -14.43
C ALA A 270 24.36 3.46 -13.79
N VAL A 271 24.71 2.38 -14.47
CA VAL A 271 24.79 1.04 -13.85
C VAL A 271 25.74 1.13 -12.65
N PRO A 272 25.40 0.58 -11.46
CA PRO A 272 26.39 0.39 -10.41
C PRO A 272 27.47 -0.52 -10.97
N THR A 273 28.64 0.05 -11.25
CA THR A 273 29.84 -0.73 -11.56
C THR A 273 30.58 -0.91 -10.24
N ASP A 274 30.67 -2.19 -9.88
CA ASP A 274 31.46 -2.83 -8.82
C ASP A 274 31.13 -2.55 -7.34
#